data_AF-A0A2N4X4V3-F1
#
_entry.id   AF-A0A2N4X4V3-F1
#
_cell.length_a   1.000
_cell.length_b   1.000
_cell.length_c   1.000
_cell.angle_alpha   90.00
_cell.angle_beta   90.00
_cell.angle_gamma   90.00
#
_symmetry.space_group_name_H-M   'P 1'
#
loop_
_entity.id
_entity.type
_entity.pdbx_description
1 polymer ?
#
loop_
_entity_poly.entity_id
_entity_poly.type
_entity_poly.pdbx_seq_one_letter_code
_entity_poly.pdbx_strand_id
1 'polypeptide(L)'
;MRPCPGSGWTRQARQTVGSCALLSLFPNGSRPGRWRPIARKSIDFRTIAGGLPLSCESPPRKRGSAGPENPHYHLRQYTLSYCTYSIFFANRFDSPPPGTIDRDHCAGRGIPRSSSSLAGGNNAKALGDNSTALGNGATATGAQASALGVSARAAGSASTAIGWDSQAAGANGIAIGTSSRADFASAIAFGGGAQANAAGNVALGGGAIASGANSVAIGAGSVASAANTVSVGAVGAERKIVNVAAGTVSASSTDAVNGSQLQAEITRATAAEALLTTNLNNEITARTNADALLTNNLNTEITNRTNADINLQNQINAMGTSLSSLTSRVGRLENYAAASTAVAVAMGGATFLPDKKVSMTANVATYDGAYAGSFQLNALVSPNVAVNAGVATGFNKGGKTAGRVGLTFGF
;
A
#
# COMPACT_ATOMS: atom_id res chain seq x y z
N MET A 1 -43.07 -43.22 0.54
CA MET A 1 -41.66 -43.52 0.85
C MET A 1 -41.39 -43.18 2.33
N ARG A 2 -40.25 -43.59 2.90
CA ARG A 2 -39.97 -43.70 4.37
C ARG A 2 -39.44 -42.34 4.97
N PRO A 3 -39.03 -42.23 6.25
CA PRO A 3 -39.84 -42.06 7.48
C PRO A 3 -39.44 -40.83 8.37
N CYS A 4 -39.94 -40.76 9.62
CA CYS A 4 -39.56 -39.85 10.74
C CYS A 4 -38.05 -39.89 11.13
N PRO A 5 -37.47 -39.10 12.08
CA PRO A 5 -38.01 -38.13 13.08
C PRO A 5 -37.28 -36.74 13.01
N GLY A 6 -37.22 -35.80 13.99
CA GLY A 6 -37.92 -35.53 15.28
C GLY A 6 -37.04 -34.79 16.33
N SER A 7 -37.68 -34.30 17.43
CA SER A 7 -37.16 -33.76 18.72
C SER A 7 -36.20 -32.53 18.78
N GLY A 8 -36.37 -31.72 19.84
CA GLY A 8 -35.23 -31.20 20.61
C GLY A 8 -34.98 -29.68 20.71
N TRP A 9 -35.78 -28.93 21.50
CA TRP A 9 -35.27 -27.75 22.21
C TRP A 9 -35.72 -27.75 23.67
N THR A 10 -34.75 -27.74 24.57
CA THR A 10 -34.90 -27.97 26.01
C THR A 10 -35.27 -26.69 26.77
N ARG A 11 -36.13 -26.83 27.78
CA ARG A 11 -36.25 -25.83 28.84
C ARG A 11 -35.01 -25.89 29.73
N GLN A 12 -34.38 -24.75 30.00
CA GLN A 12 -33.71 -24.52 31.28
C GLN A 12 -33.93 -23.08 31.73
N ALA A 13 -34.69 -22.91 32.81
CA ALA A 13 -34.64 -21.70 33.61
C ALA A 13 -33.47 -21.85 34.60
N ARG A 14 -32.60 -20.84 34.67
CA ARG A 14 -31.72 -20.60 35.82
C ARG A 14 -31.77 -19.14 36.21
N GLN A 15 -32.18 -18.88 37.45
CA GLN A 15 -31.86 -17.65 38.16
C GLN A 15 -30.46 -17.79 38.75
N THR A 16 -29.60 -16.80 38.50
CA THR A 16 -28.42 -16.38 39.29
C THR A 16 -27.95 -15.10 38.60
N VAL A 17 -28.17 -13.90 39.14
CA VAL A 17 -27.46 -13.30 40.30
C VAL A 17 -25.95 -13.26 40.07
N GLY A 18 -25.47 -12.09 39.65
CA GLY A 18 -24.12 -11.58 39.84
C GLY A 18 -24.27 -10.06 39.97
N SER A 19 -24.21 -9.46 41.17
CA SER A 19 -23.08 -9.39 42.11
C SER A 19 -21.92 -8.57 41.59
N CYS A 20 -22.06 -7.24 41.64
CA CYS A 20 -20.92 -6.40 42.00
C CYS A 20 -20.65 -6.60 43.50
N ALA A 21 -19.39 -6.81 43.88
CA ALA A 21 -18.95 -6.96 45.27
C ALA A 21 -17.63 -6.21 45.49
N LEU A 22 -17.34 -5.88 46.77
CA LEU A 22 -16.20 -5.07 47.28
C LEU A 22 -16.36 -3.55 46.95
N LEU A 23 -16.10 -2.56 47.82
CA LEU A 23 -15.87 -2.41 49.28
C LEU A 23 -16.15 -0.89 49.60
N SER A 24 -16.38 -0.33 50.79
CA SER A 24 -16.17 -0.73 52.20
C SER A 24 -17.10 0.05 53.17
N LEU A 25 -17.22 -0.44 54.42
CA LEU A 25 -17.35 0.32 55.70
C LEU A 25 -18.46 1.38 55.92
N PHE A 26 -19.49 0.95 56.65
CA PHE A 26 -20.27 1.71 57.66
C PHE A 26 -19.41 1.99 58.93
N PRO A 27 -19.71 2.98 59.84
CA PRO A 27 -20.95 3.09 60.64
C PRO A 27 -21.57 4.53 60.71
N ASN A 28 -22.87 4.75 60.92
CA ASN A 28 -23.81 4.33 61.99
C ASN A 28 -23.61 5.08 63.33
N GLY A 29 -24.58 5.90 63.77
CA GLY A 29 -24.53 6.66 65.04
C GLY A 29 -25.69 7.66 65.22
N SER A 30 -26.33 7.70 66.39
CA SER A 30 -27.69 8.26 66.55
C SER A 30 -27.92 9.12 67.82
N ARG A 31 -28.40 10.37 67.64
CA ARG A 31 -29.20 11.20 68.59
C ARG A 31 -28.53 11.53 69.97
N PRO A 32 -29.17 12.30 70.88
CA PRO A 32 -29.73 13.66 70.69
C PRO A 32 -29.32 14.69 71.79
N GLY A 33 -29.51 15.98 71.50
CA GLY A 33 -30.09 16.94 72.47
C GLY A 33 -29.17 17.95 73.19
N ARG A 34 -29.44 19.26 72.95
CA ARG A 34 -30.06 20.15 73.95
C ARG A 34 -30.51 21.47 73.29
N TRP A 35 -31.72 21.91 73.66
CA TRP A 35 -32.24 23.23 73.32
C TRP A 35 -31.84 24.26 74.39
N ARG A 36 -31.53 25.49 73.98
CA ARG A 36 -32.21 26.71 74.50
C ARG A 36 -32.11 27.86 73.47
N PRO A 37 -33.07 28.82 73.42
CA PRO A 37 -33.34 29.58 72.19
C PRO A 37 -33.31 31.11 72.35
N ILE A 38 -33.59 31.83 71.24
CA ILE A 38 -33.87 33.28 71.11
C ILE A 38 -32.58 34.15 71.13
N ALA A 39 -32.31 35.07 70.19
CA ALA A 39 -33.20 35.85 69.32
C ALA A 39 -32.76 36.03 67.85
N ARG A 40 -33.76 36.21 66.97
CA ARG A 40 -33.81 36.96 65.67
C ARG A 40 -32.50 37.04 64.84
N LYS A 41 -32.35 36.29 63.73
CA LYS A 41 -32.83 36.62 62.35
C LYS A 41 -32.71 38.11 61.98
N SER A 42 -32.17 38.54 60.84
CA SER A 42 -31.34 37.93 59.76
C SER A 42 -31.11 39.08 58.76
N ILE A 43 -29.93 39.69 58.64
CA ILE A 43 -28.79 39.30 57.78
C ILE A 43 -29.19 39.08 56.30
N ASP A 44 -28.62 39.94 55.47
CA ASP A 44 -28.60 40.02 54.00
C ASP A 44 -27.74 38.90 53.37
N PHE A 45 -28.06 38.47 52.14
CA PHE A 45 -27.24 37.51 51.38
C PHE A 45 -27.39 37.66 49.86
N ARG A 46 -26.25 37.84 49.19
CA ARG A 46 -26.10 37.64 47.73
C ARG A 46 -25.40 36.30 47.44
N THR A 47 -25.77 35.70 46.31
CA THR A 47 -24.98 34.72 45.51
C THR A 47 -24.87 33.27 46.04
N ILE A 48 -25.37 32.30 45.26
CA ILE A 48 -24.54 31.37 44.44
C ILE A 48 -25.44 30.48 43.54
N ALA A 49 -24.85 30.11 42.39
CA ALA A 49 -25.38 29.45 41.19
C ALA A 49 -26.04 28.07 41.33
N GLY A 50 -26.67 27.62 40.22
CA GLY A 50 -26.72 26.19 39.86
C GLY A 50 -28.03 25.69 39.24
N GLY A 51 -28.30 25.97 37.95
CA GLY A 51 -29.48 25.43 37.24
C GLY A 51 -29.26 25.20 35.74
N LEU A 52 -29.25 23.93 35.34
CA LEU A 52 -29.19 23.38 33.97
C LEU A 52 -29.82 21.96 34.01
N PRO A 53 -30.31 21.40 32.90
CA PRO A 53 -31.28 21.95 31.95
C PRO A 53 -32.51 21.02 31.78
N LEU A 54 -33.61 21.52 31.22
CA LEU A 54 -34.74 20.67 30.82
C LEU A 54 -34.57 20.18 29.37
N SER A 55 -34.34 18.88 29.21
CA SER A 55 -34.44 18.19 27.91
C SER A 55 -35.82 17.56 27.74
N CYS A 56 -36.41 17.68 26.55
CA CYS A 56 -37.65 17.00 26.21
C CYS A 56 -37.41 15.53 25.89
N GLU A 57 -38.20 14.64 26.48
CA GLU A 57 -38.18 13.20 26.19
C GLU A 57 -39.61 12.73 25.80
N SER A 58 -39.71 11.94 24.74
CA SER A 58 -40.98 11.56 24.10
C SER A 58 -41.44 10.15 24.53
N PRO A 59 -42.75 9.91 24.67
CA PRO A 59 -43.27 8.64 25.18
C PRO A 59 -43.23 7.49 24.13
N PRO A 60 -43.12 6.22 24.58
CA PRO A 60 -42.88 5.09 23.68
C PRO A 60 -44.14 4.61 22.94
N ARG A 61 -43.97 4.23 21.66
CA ARG A 61 -45.01 3.50 20.89
C ARG A 61 -44.98 2.00 21.23
N LYS A 62 -46.12 1.41 21.60
CA LYS A 62 -46.39 -0.03 21.45
C LYS A 62 -47.29 -0.28 20.25
N ARG A 63 -47.00 -1.32 19.46
CA ARG A 63 -47.88 -1.81 18.39
C ARG A 63 -48.88 -2.82 18.97
N GLY A 64 -50.13 -2.76 18.50
CA GLY A 64 -51.16 -3.78 18.65
C GLY A 64 -51.95 -3.85 17.33
N SER A 65 -52.45 -5.02 16.96
CA SER A 65 -52.88 -5.33 15.59
C SER A 65 -54.30 -5.90 15.50
N ALA A 66 -54.89 -5.73 14.31
CA ALA A 66 -56.00 -6.48 13.70
C ALA A 66 -57.45 -6.11 14.07
N GLY A 67 -58.32 -6.26 13.07
CA GLY A 67 -59.76 -6.55 13.24
C GLY A 67 -60.70 -5.36 12.99
N PRO A 68 -61.68 -5.47 12.08
CA PRO A 68 -62.66 -4.43 11.83
C PRO A 68 -63.94 -4.63 12.65
N GLU A 69 -64.54 -3.55 13.14
CA GLU A 69 -65.99 -3.38 13.24
C GLU A 69 -66.33 -1.95 13.70
N ASN A 70 -67.47 -1.45 13.25
CA ASN A 70 -68.03 -0.15 13.66
C ASN A 70 -69.36 -0.45 14.38
N PRO A 71 -69.53 0.02 15.62
CA PRO A 71 -70.71 0.86 15.83
C PRO A 71 -70.51 2.02 16.83
N HIS A 72 -71.47 2.95 16.76
CA HIS A 72 -71.65 4.09 17.66
C HIS A 72 -71.73 3.69 19.15
N TYR A 73 -71.26 4.55 20.07
CA TYR A 73 -72.10 5.33 21.00
C TYR A 73 -71.28 6.17 22.00
N HIS A 74 -71.97 7.13 22.64
CA HIS A 74 -71.47 8.21 23.50
C HIS A 74 -70.45 7.86 24.60
N LEU A 75 -69.49 8.77 24.83
CA LEU A 75 -68.92 9.01 26.17
C LEU A 75 -68.85 10.51 26.51
N ARG A 76 -69.05 10.81 27.80
CA ARG A 76 -69.22 12.16 28.36
C ARG A 76 -67.88 12.87 28.51
N GLN A 77 -67.84 14.17 28.25
CA GLN A 77 -66.73 15.02 28.67
C GLN A 77 -66.77 15.22 30.19
N TYR A 78 -65.69 14.87 30.88
CA TYR A 78 -65.42 15.29 32.24
C TYR A 78 -64.49 16.51 32.20
N THR A 79 -65.01 17.68 32.56
CA THR A 79 -64.22 18.91 32.71
C THR A 79 -63.48 18.89 34.04
N LEU A 80 -62.15 18.74 34.01
CA LEU A 80 -61.32 19.08 35.17
C LEU A 80 -61.05 20.59 35.17
N SER A 81 -61.47 21.26 36.24
CA SER A 81 -61.28 22.70 36.40
C SER A 81 -59.86 23.00 36.88
N TYR A 82 -59.11 23.80 36.12
CA TYR A 82 -57.88 24.44 36.58
C TYR A 82 -58.03 25.95 36.46
N CYS A 83 -58.00 26.64 37.61
CA CYS A 83 -58.02 28.11 37.66
C CYS A 83 -56.72 28.68 37.10
N THR A 84 -56.77 29.29 35.92
CA THR A 84 -55.73 30.22 35.46
C THR A 84 -56.04 31.63 35.93
N TYR A 85 -55.13 32.18 36.73
CA TYR A 85 -55.21 33.55 37.25
C TYR A 85 -54.76 34.54 36.17
N SER A 86 -55.70 35.07 35.39
CA SER A 86 -55.40 36.11 34.38
C SER A 86 -55.39 37.50 35.03
N ILE A 87 -54.20 38.00 35.35
CA ILE A 87 -54.01 39.39 35.80
C ILE A 87 -54.17 40.31 34.59
N PHE A 88 -55.39 40.81 34.38
CA PHE A 88 -55.67 41.85 33.40
C PHE A 88 -55.09 43.20 33.90
N PHE A 89 -53.86 43.53 33.48
CA PHE A 89 -53.40 44.92 33.53
C PHE A 89 -54.11 45.71 32.43
N ALA A 90 -55.24 46.31 32.80
CA ALA A 90 -55.94 47.29 31.96
C ALA A 90 -55.14 48.61 31.94
N ASN A 91 -54.09 48.67 31.13
CA ASN A 91 -53.51 49.95 30.74
C ASN A 91 -54.55 50.71 29.91
N ARG A 92 -55.14 51.75 30.50
CA ARG A 92 -55.91 52.73 29.73
C ARG A 92 -55.00 53.35 28.68
N PHE A 93 -55.33 53.15 27.41
CA PHE A 93 -54.98 54.12 26.38
C PHE A 93 -55.94 55.31 26.53
N ASP A 94 -55.62 56.22 27.44
CA ASP A 94 -56.19 57.57 27.38
C ASP A 94 -55.56 58.24 26.15
N SER A 95 -56.33 58.36 25.07
CA SER A 95 -55.91 59.03 23.84
C SER A 95 -55.67 60.52 24.11
N PRO A 96 -54.49 61.08 23.79
CA PRO A 96 -54.23 62.50 23.99
C PRO A 96 -55.15 63.37 23.10
N PRO A 97 -55.49 64.59 23.54
CA PRO A 97 -56.34 65.51 22.77
C PRO A 97 -55.67 65.92 21.45
N PRO A 98 -56.43 66.40 20.45
CA PRO A 98 -55.92 66.77 19.12
C PRO A 98 -55.14 68.10 19.13
N GLY A 99 -53.99 68.10 19.81
CA GLY A 99 -52.92 69.07 19.61
C GLY A 99 -51.91 68.50 18.63
N THR A 100 -51.64 69.24 17.55
CA THR A 100 -50.60 69.00 16.52
C THR A 100 -49.72 67.76 16.74
N ILE A 101 -50.03 66.67 16.02
CA ILE A 101 -49.02 65.66 15.74
C ILE A 101 -47.97 66.37 14.87
N ASP A 102 -46.89 66.78 15.51
CA ASP A 102 -45.69 67.23 14.84
C ASP A 102 -45.20 66.08 13.95
N ARG A 103 -45.36 66.25 12.63
CA ARG A 103 -45.03 65.23 11.64
C ARG A 103 -43.53 64.93 11.60
N ASP A 104 -42.70 65.79 12.20
CA ASP A 104 -41.24 65.62 12.25
C ASP A 104 -40.79 64.70 13.40
N HIS A 105 -41.66 64.36 14.36
CA HIS A 105 -41.30 63.60 15.55
C HIS A 105 -41.45 62.06 15.47
N CYS A 106 -42.21 61.51 14.52
CA CYS A 106 -42.34 60.05 14.35
C CYS A 106 -41.55 59.47 13.15
N ALA A 107 -40.97 60.32 12.30
CA ALA A 107 -40.07 59.90 11.23
C ALA A 107 -38.84 60.82 11.24
N GLY A 108 -37.87 60.53 12.11
CA GLY A 108 -36.74 61.42 12.33
C GLY A 108 -35.96 61.71 11.05
N ARG A 109 -36.15 62.90 10.46
CA ARG A 109 -35.39 63.50 9.33
C ARG A 109 -34.87 62.51 8.28
N GLY A 110 -35.75 61.65 7.77
CA GLY A 110 -35.48 60.84 6.57
C GLY A 110 -35.65 61.69 5.32
N ILE A 111 -34.73 61.60 4.36
CA ILE A 111 -34.82 62.36 3.10
C ILE A 111 -35.07 61.39 1.93
N PRO A 112 -36.34 61.10 1.56
CA PRO A 112 -36.67 60.52 0.27
C PRO A 112 -36.41 61.56 -0.82
N ARG A 113 -35.66 61.23 -1.87
CA ARG A 113 -35.36 62.15 -3.00
C ARG A 113 -35.80 61.65 -4.37
N SER A 114 -36.40 60.47 -4.41
CA SER A 114 -36.66 59.67 -5.60
C SER A 114 -38.06 59.05 -5.55
N SER A 115 -38.57 58.60 -6.70
CA SER A 115 -39.94 58.10 -6.80
C SER A 115 -40.16 56.87 -5.92
N SER A 116 -41.28 56.82 -5.19
CA SER A 116 -41.68 55.68 -4.35
C SER A 116 -40.63 55.21 -3.33
N SER A 117 -39.84 56.13 -2.79
CA SER A 117 -38.80 55.83 -1.79
C SER A 117 -39.28 55.99 -0.34
N LEU A 118 -38.70 55.20 0.58
CA LEU A 118 -39.02 55.21 2.02
C LEU A 118 -37.76 55.45 2.85
N ALA A 119 -37.70 56.56 3.59
CA ALA A 119 -36.61 56.87 4.52
C ALA A 119 -37.13 57.03 5.95
N GLY A 120 -36.56 56.30 6.92
CA GLY A 120 -37.00 56.32 8.32
C GLY A 120 -35.86 56.17 9.31
N GLY A 121 -35.71 57.15 10.20
CA GLY A 121 -34.63 57.19 11.20
C GLY A 121 -33.67 58.36 10.94
N ASN A 122 -33.10 58.90 12.02
CA ASN A 122 -32.31 60.13 11.97
C ASN A 122 -31.18 60.04 10.93
N ASN A 123 -31.15 60.96 9.96
CA ASN A 123 -30.18 61.00 8.85
C ASN A 123 -30.28 59.79 7.88
N ALA A 124 -31.42 59.10 7.83
CA ALA A 124 -31.71 58.09 6.80
C ALA A 124 -31.93 58.73 5.42
N LYS A 125 -31.45 58.08 4.37
CA LYS A 125 -31.39 58.61 3.00
C LYS A 125 -31.81 57.54 1.99
N ALA A 126 -33.01 57.67 1.45
CA ALA A 126 -33.49 56.85 0.34
C ALA A 126 -33.41 57.71 -0.93
N LEU A 127 -32.38 57.47 -1.73
CA LEU A 127 -31.93 58.36 -2.81
C LEU A 127 -32.08 57.75 -4.22
N GLY A 128 -32.22 56.43 -4.33
CA GLY A 128 -32.55 55.76 -5.60
C GLY A 128 -34.06 55.51 -5.74
N ASP A 129 -34.58 55.43 -6.96
CA ASP A 129 -36.02 55.15 -7.18
C ASP A 129 -36.42 53.82 -6.54
N ASN A 130 -37.61 53.74 -5.95
CA ASN A 130 -38.11 52.58 -5.20
C ASN A 130 -37.18 52.09 -4.07
N SER A 131 -36.26 52.92 -3.56
CA SER A 131 -35.34 52.53 -2.48
C SER A 131 -35.95 52.65 -1.08
N THR A 132 -35.46 51.83 -0.15
CA THR A 132 -35.84 51.86 1.27
C THR A 132 -34.60 52.03 2.14
N ALA A 133 -34.62 52.98 3.07
CA ALA A 133 -33.55 53.23 4.03
C ALA A 133 -34.13 53.38 5.45
N LEU A 134 -33.97 52.36 6.30
CA LEU A 134 -34.49 52.33 7.67
C LEU A 134 -33.35 52.16 8.69
N GLY A 135 -33.12 53.17 9.52
CA GLY A 135 -32.08 53.18 10.55
C GLY A 135 -31.36 54.53 10.65
N ASN A 136 -30.72 54.80 11.80
CA ASN A 136 -29.89 56.00 11.95
C ASN A 136 -28.74 55.98 10.93
N GLY A 137 -28.65 57.00 10.07
CA GLY A 137 -27.63 57.06 9.00
C GLY A 137 -27.79 56.06 7.85
N ALA A 138 -28.85 55.24 7.82
CA ALA A 138 -29.08 54.25 6.75
C ALA A 138 -29.15 54.94 5.38
N THR A 139 -28.46 54.42 4.37
CA THR A 139 -28.33 55.07 3.06
C THR A 139 -28.55 54.06 1.93
N ALA A 140 -29.63 54.23 1.18
CA ALA A 140 -29.93 53.47 -0.04
C ALA A 140 -29.81 54.40 -1.27
N THR A 141 -28.72 54.29 -2.04
CA THR A 141 -28.49 55.13 -3.24
C THR A 141 -28.79 54.44 -4.56
N GLY A 142 -28.79 53.11 -4.60
CA GLY A 142 -29.19 52.38 -5.80
C GLY A 142 -30.69 52.45 -6.04
N ALA A 143 -31.12 52.44 -7.30
CA ALA A 143 -32.52 52.15 -7.64
C ALA A 143 -32.89 50.76 -7.08
N GLN A 144 -34.10 50.62 -6.53
CA GLN A 144 -34.62 49.41 -5.87
C GLN A 144 -33.77 48.92 -4.68
N ALA A 145 -32.84 49.73 -4.15
CA ALA A 145 -31.94 49.31 -3.09
C ALA A 145 -32.60 49.37 -1.69
N SER A 146 -32.27 48.42 -0.82
CA SER A 146 -32.83 48.32 0.55
C SER A 146 -31.72 48.33 1.61
N ALA A 147 -31.64 49.39 2.41
CA ALA A 147 -30.71 49.55 3.53
C ALA A 147 -31.47 49.51 4.87
N LEU A 148 -31.23 48.48 5.68
CA LEU A 148 -31.94 48.23 6.95
C LEU A 148 -30.93 48.06 8.10
N GLY A 149 -30.77 49.08 8.93
CA GLY A 149 -29.85 49.08 10.06
C GLY A 149 -29.12 50.41 10.23
N VAL A 150 -28.55 50.63 11.42
CA VAL A 150 -27.75 51.83 11.69
C VAL A 150 -26.51 51.83 10.80
N SER A 151 -26.29 52.91 10.04
CA SER A 151 -25.24 53.05 9.02
C SER A 151 -25.26 52.01 7.88
N ALA A 152 -26.34 51.24 7.70
CA ALA A 152 -26.46 50.30 6.57
C ALA A 152 -26.42 51.05 5.23
N ARG A 153 -25.67 50.53 4.25
CA ARG A 153 -25.42 51.18 2.94
C ARG A 153 -25.72 50.24 1.77
N ALA A 154 -26.86 50.44 1.12
CA ALA A 154 -27.23 49.75 -0.11
C ALA A 154 -26.99 50.68 -1.31
N ALA A 155 -25.80 50.61 -1.91
CA ALA A 155 -25.35 51.57 -2.91
C ALA A 155 -25.46 51.10 -4.36
N GLY A 156 -25.46 49.79 -4.60
CA GLY A 156 -25.69 49.24 -5.94
C GLY A 156 -27.17 49.18 -6.32
N SER A 157 -27.48 49.19 -7.62
CA SER A 157 -28.85 48.96 -8.10
C SER A 157 -29.35 47.59 -7.66
N ALA A 158 -30.61 47.51 -7.20
CA ALA A 158 -31.24 46.31 -6.61
C ALA A 158 -30.42 45.66 -5.48
N SER A 159 -29.55 46.41 -4.79
CA SER A 159 -28.75 45.89 -3.68
C SER A 159 -29.50 45.87 -2.35
N THR A 160 -29.12 44.97 -1.45
CA THR A 160 -29.72 44.81 -0.13
C THR A 160 -28.65 44.79 0.95
N ALA A 161 -28.68 45.76 1.88
CA ALA A 161 -27.79 45.85 3.03
C ALA A 161 -28.61 45.78 4.32
N ILE A 162 -28.42 44.74 5.14
CA ILE A 162 -29.17 44.52 6.38
C ILE A 162 -28.19 44.28 7.54
N GLY A 163 -28.23 45.13 8.56
CA GLY A 163 -27.37 45.07 9.74
C GLY A 163 -26.54 46.35 9.93
N TRP A 164 -26.01 46.55 11.14
CA TRP A 164 -25.15 47.69 11.45
C TRP A 164 -23.92 47.72 10.53
N ASP A 165 -23.64 48.87 9.90
CA ASP A 165 -22.47 49.04 9.02
C ASP A 165 -22.39 48.02 7.86
N SER A 166 -23.51 47.39 7.49
CA SER A 166 -23.58 46.49 6.33
C SER A 166 -23.47 47.29 5.02
N GLN A 167 -22.71 46.79 4.05
CA GLN A 167 -22.44 47.48 2.78
C GLN A 167 -22.69 46.56 1.58
N ALA A 168 -23.67 46.90 0.76
CA ALA A 168 -23.93 46.29 -0.53
C ALA A 168 -23.70 47.33 -1.64
N ALA A 169 -22.45 47.49 -2.09
CA ALA A 169 -22.10 48.48 -3.10
C ALA A 169 -22.22 47.97 -4.53
N GLY A 170 -22.15 46.65 -4.74
CA GLY A 170 -22.36 46.04 -6.05
C GLY A 170 -23.82 46.01 -6.49
N ALA A 171 -24.07 46.11 -7.79
CA ALA A 171 -25.40 45.88 -8.36
C ALA A 171 -25.84 44.43 -8.10
N ASN A 172 -27.10 44.22 -7.70
CA ASN A 172 -27.63 42.96 -7.16
C ASN A 172 -26.85 42.40 -5.95
N GLY A 173 -26.03 43.23 -5.28
CA GLY A 173 -25.25 42.82 -4.12
C GLY A 173 -26.12 42.63 -2.87
N ILE A 174 -25.83 41.61 -2.06
CA ILE A 174 -26.56 41.31 -0.82
C ILE A 174 -25.55 41.25 0.33
N ALA A 175 -25.67 42.14 1.31
CA ALA A 175 -24.87 42.17 2.53
C ALA A 175 -25.79 42.05 3.75
N ILE A 176 -25.79 40.91 4.43
CA ILE A 176 -26.65 40.65 5.59
C ILE A 176 -25.76 40.27 6.78
N GLY A 177 -25.71 41.14 7.79
CA GLY A 177 -24.92 41.00 9.00
C GLY A 177 -24.10 42.26 9.33
N THR A 178 -23.79 42.42 10.60
CA THR A 178 -22.93 43.48 11.15
C THR A 178 -21.61 43.61 10.38
N SER A 179 -21.32 44.76 9.77
CA SER A 179 -20.13 45.00 8.94
C SER A 179 -19.89 43.98 7.82
N SER A 180 -20.95 43.37 7.28
CA SER A 180 -20.87 42.54 6.07
C SER A 180 -20.66 43.39 4.81
N ARG A 181 -19.90 42.88 3.82
CA ARG A 181 -19.55 43.61 2.60
C ARG A 181 -19.75 42.79 1.32
N ALA A 182 -20.59 43.30 0.43
CA ALA A 182 -20.82 42.83 -0.92
C ALA A 182 -20.56 43.98 -1.91
N ASP A 183 -19.28 44.23 -2.19
CA ASP A 183 -18.85 45.44 -2.91
C ASP A 183 -18.91 45.32 -4.44
N PHE A 184 -19.11 44.10 -4.96
CA PHE A 184 -19.06 43.79 -6.39
C PHE A 184 -20.38 43.23 -6.92
N ALA A 185 -20.57 43.28 -8.24
CA ALA A 185 -21.83 42.87 -8.87
C ALA A 185 -22.18 41.40 -8.55
N SER A 186 -23.45 41.16 -8.19
CA SER A 186 -23.99 39.86 -7.77
C SER A 186 -23.23 39.19 -6.61
N ALA A 187 -22.51 39.96 -5.80
CA ALA A 187 -21.82 39.45 -4.61
C ALA A 187 -22.81 39.25 -3.44
N ILE A 188 -22.64 38.19 -2.68
CA ILE A 188 -23.46 37.84 -1.50
C ILE A 188 -22.55 37.67 -0.30
N ALA A 189 -22.75 38.46 0.75
CA ALA A 189 -22.09 38.34 2.05
C ALA A 189 -23.14 38.16 3.14
N PHE A 190 -23.13 37.00 3.80
CA PHE A 190 -24.09 36.63 4.84
C PHE A 190 -23.36 36.22 6.12
N GLY A 191 -23.54 36.98 7.19
CA GLY A 191 -22.84 36.82 8.47
C GLY A 191 -22.08 38.09 8.87
N GLY A 192 -21.89 38.30 10.18
CA GLY A 192 -21.14 39.45 10.68
C GLY A 192 -19.69 39.43 10.18
N GLY A 193 -19.23 40.52 9.57
CA GLY A 193 -17.90 40.62 8.96
C GLY A 193 -17.65 39.75 7.73
N ALA A 194 -18.70 39.14 7.14
CA ALA A 194 -18.57 38.40 5.88
C ALA A 194 -18.20 39.33 4.72
N GLN A 195 -17.33 38.88 3.81
CA GLN A 195 -16.78 39.69 2.72
C GLN A 195 -16.81 38.93 1.40
N ALA A 196 -17.52 39.48 0.42
CA ALA A 196 -17.55 39.01 -0.96
C ALA A 196 -16.86 40.04 -1.87
N ASN A 197 -15.56 39.82 -2.10
CA ASN A 197 -14.59 40.79 -2.60
C ASN A 197 -14.29 40.67 -4.11
N ALA A 198 -15.16 39.99 -4.88
CA ALA A 198 -15.16 39.99 -6.33
C ALA A 198 -16.58 39.72 -6.88
N ALA A 199 -16.79 39.93 -8.18
CA ALA A 199 -18.10 39.73 -8.80
C ALA A 199 -18.52 38.26 -8.77
N GLY A 200 -19.81 38.01 -8.47
CA GLY A 200 -20.38 36.68 -8.31
C GLY A 200 -19.96 35.92 -7.05
N ASN A 201 -19.20 36.53 -6.14
CA ASN A 201 -18.71 35.85 -4.95
C ASN A 201 -19.79 35.64 -3.89
N VAL A 202 -19.70 34.54 -3.14
CA VAL A 202 -20.67 34.17 -2.11
C VAL A 202 -19.96 33.80 -0.81
N ALA A 203 -20.00 34.66 0.20
CA ALA A 203 -19.43 34.44 1.53
C ALA A 203 -20.54 34.17 2.56
N LEU A 204 -20.61 32.96 3.10
CA LEU A 204 -21.67 32.47 3.99
C LEU A 204 -21.09 32.04 5.34
N GLY A 205 -21.05 32.95 6.30
CA GLY A 205 -20.59 32.72 7.66
C GLY A 205 -19.97 33.98 8.27
N GLY A 206 -19.97 34.08 9.60
CA GLY A 206 -19.28 35.18 10.28
C GLY A 206 -17.79 35.19 9.94
N GLY A 207 -17.28 36.33 9.45
CA GLY A 207 -15.89 36.47 8.98
C GLY A 207 -15.51 35.58 7.79
N ALA A 208 -16.47 35.04 7.03
CA ALA A 208 -16.17 34.33 5.78
C ALA A 208 -15.67 35.30 4.70
N ILE A 209 -14.64 34.93 3.94
CA ILE A 209 -14.01 35.78 2.92
C ILE A 209 -13.97 35.03 1.58
N ALA A 210 -14.74 35.49 0.60
CA ALA A 210 -14.66 35.04 -0.79
C ALA A 210 -13.94 36.12 -1.61
N SER A 211 -12.72 35.84 -2.09
CA SER A 211 -11.86 36.81 -2.79
C SER A 211 -11.35 36.36 -4.16
N GLY A 212 -11.31 35.06 -4.45
CA GLY A 212 -11.16 34.58 -5.83
C GLY A 212 -12.41 34.92 -6.65
N ALA A 213 -12.29 35.18 -7.95
CA ALA A 213 -13.46 35.51 -8.79
C ALA A 213 -14.43 34.33 -8.92
N ASN A 214 -15.74 34.58 -8.84
CA ASN A 214 -16.77 33.54 -8.87
C ASN A 214 -16.50 32.42 -7.83
N SER A 215 -16.13 32.79 -6.59
CA SER A 215 -15.81 31.84 -5.51
C SER A 215 -16.85 31.85 -4.39
N VAL A 216 -16.97 30.73 -3.68
CA VAL A 216 -17.91 30.53 -2.59
C VAL A 216 -17.15 30.14 -1.32
N ALA A 217 -17.28 30.91 -0.25
CA ALA A 217 -16.75 30.59 1.08
C ALA A 217 -17.91 30.19 2.01
N ILE A 218 -17.92 28.94 2.49
CA ILE A 218 -19.00 28.38 3.32
C ILE A 218 -18.48 28.06 4.72
N GLY A 219 -19.12 28.61 5.75
CA GLY A 219 -18.77 28.47 7.16
C GLY A 219 -18.05 29.70 7.72
N ALA A 220 -18.14 29.90 9.03
CA ALA A 220 -17.48 31.02 9.71
C ALA A 220 -15.95 30.94 9.55
N GLY A 221 -15.30 32.05 9.24
CA GLY A 221 -13.86 32.14 8.99
C GLY A 221 -13.35 31.37 7.76
N SER A 222 -14.23 30.87 6.88
CA SER A 222 -13.80 30.20 5.64
C SER A 222 -13.22 31.20 4.64
N VAL A 223 -12.21 30.79 3.88
CA VAL A 223 -11.53 31.62 2.88
C VAL A 223 -11.54 30.93 1.53
N ALA A 224 -12.12 31.59 0.51
CA ALA A 224 -12.16 31.15 -0.88
C ALA A 224 -11.37 32.12 -1.78
N SER A 225 -10.05 31.95 -1.80
CA SER A 225 -9.09 32.80 -2.53
C SER A 225 -8.86 32.38 -3.99
N ALA A 226 -9.19 31.15 -4.37
CA ALA A 226 -9.07 30.66 -5.74
C ALA A 226 -10.36 30.92 -6.53
N ALA A 227 -10.23 31.31 -7.81
CA ALA A 227 -11.37 31.55 -8.69
C ALA A 227 -12.11 30.24 -9.04
N ASN A 228 -13.44 30.31 -9.20
CA ASN A 228 -14.30 29.16 -9.50
C ASN A 228 -14.19 28.00 -8.49
N THR A 229 -14.02 28.30 -7.19
CA THR A 229 -13.92 27.29 -6.13
C THR A 229 -14.97 27.46 -5.03
N VAL A 230 -15.33 26.35 -4.39
CA VAL A 230 -16.09 26.33 -3.14
C VAL A 230 -15.14 25.93 -2.00
N SER A 231 -14.89 26.84 -1.07
CA SER A 231 -14.11 26.58 0.14
C SER A 231 -15.03 26.36 1.33
N VAL A 232 -14.85 25.24 2.04
CA VAL A 232 -15.60 24.89 3.26
C VAL A 232 -14.83 25.20 4.54
N GLY A 233 -13.67 25.88 4.45
CA GLY A 233 -12.78 26.16 5.57
C GLY A 233 -11.66 27.14 5.20
N ALA A 234 -10.53 27.03 5.91
CA ALA A 234 -9.29 27.71 5.58
C ALA A 234 -8.11 26.76 5.85
N VAL A 235 -6.89 27.14 5.46
CA VAL A 235 -5.68 26.33 5.72
C VAL A 235 -5.48 26.14 7.23
N GLY A 236 -5.39 24.89 7.68
CA GLY A 236 -5.34 24.53 9.10
C GLY A 236 -6.69 24.61 9.84
N ALA A 237 -7.77 24.90 9.11
CA ALA A 237 -9.15 24.98 9.60
C ALA A 237 -10.11 24.28 8.62
N GLU A 238 -9.70 23.11 8.12
CA GLU A 238 -10.46 22.28 7.20
C GLU A 238 -11.72 21.69 7.87
N ARG A 239 -12.76 21.44 7.07
CA ARG A 239 -14.01 20.83 7.54
C ARG A 239 -14.32 19.56 6.77
N LYS A 240 -14.80 18.53 7.48
CA LYS A 240 -15.34 17.32 6.87
C LYS A 240 -16.70 17.63 6.25
N ILE A 241 -16.87 17.29 4.98
CA ILE A 241 -18.18 17.22 4.34
C ILE A 241 -18.77 15.85 4.67
N VAL A 242 -19.89 15.82 5.39
CA VAL A 242 -20.53 14.61 5.92
C VAL A 242 -21.90 14.38 5.29
N ASN A 243 -22.41 13.15 5.38
CA ASN A 243 -23.67 12.71 4.74
C ASN A 243 -23.65 12.81 3.20
N VAL A 244 -22.47 12.69 2.59
CA VAL A 244 -22.29 12.63 1.14
C VAL A 244 -22.67 11.23 0.65
N ALA A 245 -23.70 11.14 -0.20
CA ALA A 245 -24.08 9.91 -0.88
C ALA A 245 -22.93 9.40 -1.78
N ALA A 246 -22.96 8.12 -2.18
CA ALA A 246 -21.95 7.61 -3.10
C ALA A 246 -22.12 8.28 -4.47
N GLY A 247 -21.06 8.92 -4.98
CA GLY A 247 -21.06 9.54 -6.29
C GLY A 247 -21.00 8.51 -7.42
N THR A 248 -21.40 8.90 -8.63
CA THR A 248 -21.23 8.06 -9.82
C THR A 248 -19.75 7.85 -10.10
N VAL A 249 -19.29 6.61 -10.29
CA VAL A 249 -17.89 6.33 -10.67
C VAL A 249 -17.84 6.02 -12.17
N SER A 250 -17.47 7.02 -12.96
CA SER A 250 -17.28 6.91 -14.41
C SER A 250 -16.23 7.93 -14.89
N ALA A 251 -15.69 7.73 -16.10
CA ALA A 251 -14.62 8.58 -16.64
C ALA A 251 -15.02 10.05 -16.87
N SER A 252 -16.32 10.35 -16.91
CA SER A 252 -16.87 11.70 -17.08
C SER A 252 -17.60 12.23 -15.84
N SER A 253 -17.50 11.53 -14.70
CA SER A 253 -18.20 11.94 -13.47
C SER A 253 -17.54 13.16 -12.83
N THR A 254 -18.38 14.07 -12.34
CA THR A 254 -17.99 15.21 -11.50
C THR A 254 -18.54 15.09 -10.08
N ASP A 255 -19.05 13.91 -9.70
CA ASP A 255 -19.63 13.68 -8.38
C ASP A 255 -18.54 13.56 -7.30
N ALA A 256 -18.84 14.01 -6.09
CA ALA A 256 -17.96 13.80 -4.95
C ALA A 256 -17.94 12.31 -4.54
N VAL A 257 -16.74 11.74 -4.43
CA VAL A 257 -16.53 10.37 -3.94
C VAL A 257 -16.57 10.34 -2.42
N ASN A 258 -17.29 9.39 -1.83
CA ASN A 258 -17.38 9.22 -0.38
C ASN A 258 -16.47 8.10 0.16
N GLY A 259 -16.32 8.04 1.49
CA GLY A 259 -15.43 7.07 2.15
C GLY A 259 -15.76 5.60 1.90
N SER A 260 -17.02 5.24 1.63
CA SER A 260 -17.40 3.85 1.33
C SER A 260 -16.88 3.36 -0.02
N GLN A 261 -16.78 4.27 -0.99
CA GLN A 261 -16.27 3.97 -2.33
C GLN A 261 -14.75 3.78 -2.31
N LEU A 262 -14.04 4.67 -1.61
CA LEU A 262 -12.60 4.51 -1.37
C LEU A 262 -12.30 3.23 -0.58
N GLN A 263 -13.12 2.89 0.42
CA GLN A 263 -12.95 1.64 1.18
C GLN A 263 -13.19 0.41 0.31
N ALA A 264 -14.15 0.43 -0.62
CA ALA A 264 -14.36 -0.68 -1.55
C ALA A 264 -13.14 -0.90 -2.46
N GLU A 265 -12.52 0.17 -2.95
CA GLU A 265 -11.30 0.10 -3.76
C GLU A 265 -10.09 -0.38 -2.95
N ILE A 266 -9.90 0.09 -1.72
CA ILE A 266 -8.86 -0.43 -0.80
C ILE A 266 -9.03 -1.93 -0.60
N THR A 267 -10.25 -2.41 -0.32
CA THR A 267 -10.54 -3.84 -0.15
C THR A 267 -10.22 -4.64 -1.43
N ARG A 268 -10.53 -4.10 -2.62
CA ARG A 268 -10.19 -4.70 -3.91
C ARG A 268 -8.67 -4.80 -4.12
N ALA A 269 -7.94 -3.72 -3.81
CA ALA A 269 -6.50 -3.66 -3.94
C ALA A 269 -5.79 -4.66 -3.02
N THR A 270 -6.12 -4.66 -1.72
CA THR A 270 -5.53 -5.60 -0.74
C THR A 270 -5.83 -7.06 -1.08
N ALA A 271 -7.01 -7.37 -1.64
CA ALA A 271 -7.32 -8.73 -2.11
C ALA A 271 -6.45 -9.15 -3.31
N ALA A 272 -6.16 -8.23 -4.24
CA ALA A 272 -5.27 -8.49 -5.37
C ALA A 272 -3.80 -8.65 -4.93
N GLU A 273 -3.34 -7.86 -3.96
CA GLU A 273 -2.00 -7.96 -3.36
C GLU A 273 -1.81 -9.30 -2.62
N ALA A 274 -2.83 -9.77 -1.89
CA ALA A 274 -2.80 -11.08 -1.24
C ALA A 274 -2.71 -12.24 -2.25
N LEU A 275 -3.46 -12.16 -3.36
CA LEU A 275 -3.39 -13.14 -4.45
C LEU A 275 -2.00 -13.15 -5.12
N LEU A 276 -1.43 -11.97 -5.40
CA LEU A 276 -0.08 -11.84 -5.96
C LEU A 276 0.97 -12.46 -5.03
N THR A 277 0.88 -12.20 -3.73
CA THR A 277 1.77 -12.76 -2.71
C THR A 277 1.70 -14.29 -2.69
N THR A 278 0.50 -14.86 -2.79
CA THR A 278 0.28 -16.31 -2.86
C THR A 278 0.93 -16.92 -4.12
N ASN A 279 0.71 -16.30 -5.28
CA ASN A 279 1.28 -16.76 -6.55
C ASN A 279 2.83 -16.71 -6.54
N LEU A 280 3.42 -15.66 -5.97
CA LEU A 280 4.87 -15.53 -5.81
C LEU A 280 5.44 -16.63 -4.89
N ASN A 281 4.79 -16.91 -3.76
CA ASN A 281 5.22 -17.99 -2.85
C ASN A 281 5.15 -19.37 -3.50
N ASN A 282 4.15 -19.61 -4.34
CA ASN A 282 4.03 -20.85 -5.11
C ASN A 282 5.17 -21.00 -6.14
N GLU A 283 5.49 -19.94 -6.88
CA GLU A 283 6.60 -19.91 -7.85
C GLU A 283 7.97 -20.08 -7.17
N ILE A 284 8.19 -19.43 -6.03
CA ILE A 284 9.41 -19.59 -5.21
C ILE A 284 9.55 -21.07 -4.80
N THR A 285 8.48 -21.68 -4.29
CA THR A 285 8.48 -23.10 -3.87
C THR A 285 8.76 -24.03 -5.05
N ALA A 286 8.14 -23.79 -6.21
CA ALA A 286 8.36 -24.57 -7.43
C ALA A 286 9.83 -24.48 -7.90
N ARG A 287 10.43 -23.29 -7.89
CA ARG A 287 11.84 -23.08 -8.23
C ARG A 287 12.78 -23.76 -7.25
N THR A 288 12.58 -23.59 -5.94
CA THR A 288 13.41 -24.25 -4.92
C THR A 288 13.42 -25.77 -5.08
N ASN A 289 12.27 -26.37 -5.40
CA ASN A 289 12.17 -27.81 -5.68
C ASN A 289 12.88 -28.21 -6.99
N ALA A 290 12.78 -27.40 -8.04
CA ALA A 290 13.46 -27.64 -9.32
C ALA A 290 14.99 -27.53 -9.19
N ASP A 291 15.48 -26.52 -8.46
CA ASP A 291 16.91 -26.31 -8.20
C ASP A 291 17.50 -27.44 -7.34
N ALA A 292 16.76 -27.94 -6.35
CA ALA A 292 17.15 -29.12 -5.58
C ALA A 292 17.23 -30.39 -6.44
N LEU A 293 16.24 -30.62 -7.33
CA LEU A 293 16.26 -31.74 -8.28
C LEU A 293 17.44 -31.65 -9.25
N LEU A 294 17.69 -30.46 -9.82
CA LEU A 294 18.83 -30.22 -10.70
C LEU A 294 20.16 -30.48 -10.00
N THR A 295 20.31 -29.99 -8.76
CA THR A 295 21.50 -30.22 -7.93
C THR A 295 21.74 -31.71 -7.69
N ASN A 296 20.70 -32.48 -7.35
CA ASN A 296 20.80 -33.92 -7.14
C ASN A 296 21.17 -34.69 -8.42
N ASN A 297 20.58 -34.31 -9.56
CA ASN A 297 20.92 -34.90 -10.86
C ASN A 297 22.37 -34.60 -11.26
N LEU A 298 22.84 -33.35 -11.06
CA LEU A 298 24.23 -32.95 -11.32
C LEU A 298 25.22 -33.72 -10.43
N ASN A 299 24.95 -33.84 -9.13
CA ASN A 299 25.79 -34.62 -8.21
C ASN A 299 25.88 -36.10 -8.59
N THR A 300 24.77 -36.66 -9.10
CA THR A 300 24.72 -38.04 -9.60
C THR A 300 25.56 -38.19 -10.87
N GLU A 301 25.45 -37.29 -11.84
CA GLU A 301 26.25 -37.29 -13.06
C GLU A 301 27.75 -37.07 -12.80
N ILE A 302 28.11 -36.18 -11.86
CA ILE A 302 29.49 -35.97 -11.41
C ILE A 302 30.07 -37.26 -10.82
N THR A 303 29.30 -37.96 -9.98
CA THR A 303 29.71 -39.25 -9.38
C THR A 303 29.89 -40.32 -10.45
N ASN A 304 28.95 -40.43 -11.39
CA ASN A 304 29.03 -41.37 -12.52
C ASN A 304 30.26 -41.13 -13.39
N ARG A 305 30.55 -39.87 -13.74
CA ARG A 305 31.74 -39.48 -14.51
C ARG A 305 33.03 -39.75 -13.76
N THR A 306 33.10 -39.39 -12.48
CA THR A 306 34.28 -39.65 -11.64
C THR A 306 34.59 -41.15 -11.58
N ASN A 307 33.57 -42.00 -11.43
CA ASN A 307 33.73 -43.45 -11.48
C ASN A 307 34.17 -43.96 -12.86
N ALA A 308 33.64 -43.39 -13.95
CA ALA A 308 34.07 -43.73 -15.31
C ALA A 308 35.53 -43.34 -15.58
N ASP A 309 35.95 -42.15 -15.15
CA ASP A 309 37.32 -41.65 -15.29
C ASP A 309 38.32 -42.50 -14.47
N ILE A 310 37.95 -42.90 -13.24
CA ILE A 310 38.74 -43.85 -12.42
C ILE A 310 38.90 -45.20 -13.14
N ASN A 311 37.82 -45.74 -13.72
CA ASN A 311 37.87 -47.00 -14.46
C ASN A 311 38.76 -46.90 -15.72
N LEU A 312 38.66 -45.79 -16.46
CA LEU A 312 39.52 -45.52 -17.61
C LEU A 312 40.99 -45.38 -17.20
N GLN A 313 41.28 -44.69 -16.09
CA GLN A 313 42.65 -44.56 -15.57
C GLN A 313 43.22 -45.92 -15.15
N ASN A 314 42.41 -46.80 -14.54
CA ASN A 314 42.82 -48.16 -14.21
C ASN A 314 43.14 -48.99 -15.47
N GLN A 315 42.34 -48.86 -16.54
CA GLN A 315 42.61 -49.51 -17.83
C GLN A 315 43.91 -48.97 -18.48
N ILE A 316 44.11 -47.65 -18.49
CA ILE A 316 45.33 -47.00 -19.00
C ILE A 316 46.56 -47.50 -18.23
N ASN A 317 46.49 -47.59 -16.90
CA ASN A 317 47.58 -48.10 -16.07
C ASN A 317 47.91 -49.57 -16.40
N ALA A 318 46.89 -50.42 -16.57
CA ALA A 318 47.06 -51.83 -16.97
C ALA A 318 47.61 -52.00 -18.40
N MET A 319 47.25 -51.09 -19.33
CA MET A 319 47.87 -51.02 -20.66
C MET A 319 49.34 -50.59 -20.57
N GLY A 320 49.66 -49.62 -19.71
CA GLY A 320 51.03 -49.13 -19.50
C GLY A 320 51.97 -50.21 -18.95
N THR A 321 51.53 -51.01 -17.98
CA THR A 321 52.32 -52.16 -17.48
C THR A 321 52.49 -53.24 -18.55
N SER A 322 51.43 -53.52 -19.32
CA SER A 322 51.48 -54.47 -20.44
C SER A 322 52.45 -54.02 -21.54
N LEU A 323 52.47 -52.72 -21.88
CA LEU A 323 53.39 -52.13 -22.85
C LEU A 323 54.83 -52.17 -22.34
N SER A 324 55.09 -51.83 -21.07
CA SER A 324 56.43 -51.94 -20.48
C SER A 324 56.99 -53.37 -20.52
N SER A 325 56.13 -54.37 -20.27
CA SER A 325 56.46 -55.78 -20.45
C SER A 325 56.77 -56.14 -21.91
N LEU A 326 55.99 -55.62 -22.87
CA LEU A 326 56.23 -55.83 -24.30
C LEU A 326 57.55 -55.18 -24.75
N THR A 327 57.81 -53.91 -24.42
CA THR A 327 59.08 -53.22 -24.70
C THR A 327 60.27 -54.01 -24.12
N SER A 328 60.15 -54.49 -22.89
CA SER A 328 61.16 -55.34 -22.26
C SER A 328 61.37 -56.69 -22.97
N ARG A 329 60.32 -57.26 -23.59
CA ARG A 329 60.41 -58.48 -24.41
C ARG A 329 61.04 -58.23 -25.78
N VAL A 330 60.66 -57.14 -26.44
CA VAL A 330 61.22 -56.72 -27.73
C VAL A 330 62.71 -56.43 -27.58
N GLY A 331 63.12 -55.64 -26.59
CA GLY A 331 64.55 -55.38 -26.34
C GLY A 331 65.35 -56.64 -26.04
N ARG A 332 64.76 -57.66 -25.38
CA ARG A 332 65.41 -58.98 -25.26
C ARG A 332 65.54 -59.69 -26.61
N LEU A 333 64.49 -59.68 -27.43
CA LEU A 333 64.49 -60.31 -28.75
C LEU A 333 65.52 -59.67 -29.68
N GLU A 334 65.62 -58.33 -29.71
CA GLU A 334 66.65 -57.58 -30.45
C GLU A 334 68.06 -58.00 -30.01
N ASN A 335 68.30 -58.06 -28.70
CA ASN A 335 69.58 -58.53 -28.15
C ASN A 335 69.94 -59.96 -28.59
N TYR A 336 68.96 -60.89 -28.57
CA TYR A 336 69.15 -62.28 -29.04
C TYR A 336 69.35 -62.36 -30.55
N ALA A 337 68.62 -61.57 -31.35
CA ALA A 337 68.73 -61.55 -32.80
C ALA A 337 70.11 -61.03 -33.23
N ALA A 338 70.58 -59.91 -32.67
CA ALA A 338 71.91 -59.37 -32.96
C ALA A 338 73.03 -60.36 -32.60
N ALA A 339 72.96 -61.01 -31.42
CA ALA A 339 73.92 -62.05 -31.03
C ALA A 339 73.89 -63.27 -31.98
N SER A 340 72.69 -63.72 -32.39
CA SER A 340 72.52 -64.84 -33.32
C SER A 340 73.03 -64.53 -34.73
N THR A 341 72.86 -63.28 -35.18
CA THR A 341 73.38 -62.80 -36.47
C THR A 341 74.90 -62.69 -36.44
N ALA A 342 75.50 -62.13 -35.37
CA ALA A 342 76.96 -62.13 -35.20
C ALA A 342 77.52 -63.58 -35.24
N VAL A 343 76.85 -64.51 -34.55
CA VAL A 343 77.18 -65.94 -34.59
C VAL A 343 77.10 -66.52 -36.00
N ALA A 344 76.07 -66.19 -36.77
CA ALA A 344 75.93 -66.63 -38.15
C ALA A 344 77.02 -66.07 -39.07
N VAL A 345 77.39 -64.79 -38.91
CA VAL A 345 78.48 -64.15 -39.68
C VAL A 345 79.84 -64.77 -39.33
N ALA A 346 80.11 -65.06 -38.06
CA ALA A 346 81.33 -65.77 -37.65
C ALA A 346 81.44 -67.13 -38.35
N MET A 347 80.32 -67.84 -38.55
CA MET A 347 80.28 -69.12 -39.25
C MET A 347 80.38 -69.04 -40.79
N GLY A 348 80.45 -67.84 -41.39
CA GLY A 348 80.37 -67.67 -42.85
C GLY A 348 81.67 -67.80 -43.65
N GLY A 349 82.83 -67.88 -42.99
CA GLY A 349 84.14 -67.89 -43.65
C GLY A 349 84.94 -69.18 -43.44
N ALA A 350 85.24 -69.90 -44.51
CA ALA A 350 86.10 -71.08 -44.53
C ALA A 350 87.31 -70.82 -45.46
N THR A 351 88.52 -70.77 -44.90
CA THR A 351 89.74 -70.55 -45.68
C THR A 351 90.51 -71.85 -45.82
N PHE A 352 90.80 -72.25 -47.06
CA PHE A 352 91.70 -73.35 -47.36
C PHE A 352 93.07 -72.81 -47.76
N LEU A 353 94.12 -73.38 -47.18
CA LEU A 353 95.49 -73.12 -47.62
C LEU A 353 95.76 -73.90 -48.92
N PRO A 354 96.55 -73.36 -49.87
CA PRO A 354 96.94 -74.08 -51.09
C PRO A 354 97.45 -75.50 -50.76
N ASP A 355 97.00 -76.47 -51.56
CA ASP A 355 97.33 -77.90 -51.44
C ASP A 355 97.00 -78.59 -50.10
N LYS A 356 96.13 -77.99 -49.25
CA LYS A 356 95.65 -78.62 -47.99
C LYS A 356 94.18 -79.01 -48.07
N LYS A 357 93.90 -80.32 -47.90
CA LYS A 357 92.54 -80.90 -47.92
C LYS A 357 91.75 -80.72 -46.63
N VAL A 358 92.38 -80.29 -45.54
CA VAL A 358 91.75 -80.01 -44.24
C VAL A 358 92.25 -78.66 -43.76
N SER A 359 91.36 -77.82 -43.23
CA SER A 359 91.74 -76.59 -42.55
C SER A 359 90.91 -76.39 -41.28
N MET A 360 91.47 -75.60 -40.36
CA MET A 360 90.80 -75.18 -39.13
C MET A 360 90.68 -73.66 -39.20
N THR A 361 89.50 -73.13 -38.91
CA THR A 361 89.24 -71.70 -39.01
C THR A 361 88.58 -71.21 -37.72
N ALA A 362 89.18 -70.19 -37.10
CA ALA A 362 88.61 -69.47 -35.98
C ALA A 362 88.26 -68.06 -36.46
N ASN A 363 86.98 -67.72 -36.42
CA ASN A 363 86.49 -66.41 -36.87
C ASN A 363 85.88 -65.65 -35.72
N VAL A 364 86.11 -64.34 -35.71
CA VAL A 364 85.34 -63.38 -34.90
C VAL A 364 84.45 -62.55 -35.81
N ALA A 365 83.25 -62.21 -35.34
CA ALA A 365 82.35 -61.33 -36.05
C ALA A 365 81.65 -60.38 -35.07
N THR A 366 81.21 -59.24 -35.60
CA THR A 366 80.43 -58.24 -34.88
C THR A 366 79.18 -57.89 -35.68
N TYR A 367 78.06 -57.72 -35.00
CA TYR A 367 76.81 -57.26 -35.61
C TYR A 367 76.03 -56.44 -34.59
N ASP A 368 75.73 -55.19 -34.93
CA ASP A 368 74.92 -54.27 -34.11
C ASP A 368 75.28 -54.26 -32.60
N GLY A 369 76.57 -54.10 -32.30
CA GLY A 369 77.08 -54.08 -30.93
C GLY A 369 77.17 -55.44 -30.21
N ALA A 370 76.71 -56.53 -30.85
CA ALA A 370 77.01 -57.90 -30.43
C ALA A 370 78.33 -58.40 -31.04
N TYR A 371 78.94 -59.36 -30.35
CA TYR A 371 80.22 -59.98 -30.69
C TYR A 371 80.04 -61.50 -30.72
N ALA A 372 80.69 -62.21 -31.63
CA ALA A 372 80.68 -63.66 -31.68
C ALA A 372 82.03 -64.24 -32.07
N GLY A 373 82.30 -65.43 -31.56
CA GLY A 373 83.42 -66.28 -31.95
C GLY A 373 82.91 -67.63 -32.47
N SER A 374 83.55 -68.15 -33.51
CA SER A 374 83.31 -69.50 -34.01
C SER A 374 84.60 -70.28 -34.16
N PHE A 375 84.48 -71.60 -34.09
CA PHE A 375 85.54 -72.54 -34.37
C PHE A 375 85.01 -73.60 -35.34
N GLN A 376 85.73 -73.79 -36.44
CA GLN A 376 85.27 -74.56 -37.59
C GLN A 376 86.36 -75.53 -38.07
N LEU A 377 85.93 -76.73 -38.46
CA LEU A 377 86.70 -77.75 -39.12
C LEU A 377 86.21 -77.86 -40.57
N ASN A 378 87.12 -77.72 -41.52
CA ASN A 378 86.83 -77.79 -42.96
C ASN A 378 87.53 -78.99 -43.59
N ALA A 379 86.86 -79.68 -44.50
CA ALA A 379 87.42 -80.75 -45.31
C ALA A 379 86.99 -80.63 -46.79
N LEU A 380 87.96 -80.68 -47.70
CA LEU A 380 87.73 -80.84 -49.14
C LEU A 380 87.55 -82.33 -49.44
N VAL A 381 86.33 -82.71 -49.80
CA VAL A 381 85.96 -84.09 -50.18
C VAL A 381 86.25 -84.35 -51.66
N SER A 382 86.20 -83.30 -52.48
CA SER A 382 86.48 -83.27 -53.92
C SER A 382 87.09 -81.89 -54.27
N PRO A 383 87.79 -81.69 -55.40
CA PRO A 383 88.31 -80.37 -55.79
C PRO A 383 87.26 -79.24 -55.77
N ASN A 384 85.97 -79.57 -55.96
CA ASN A 384 84.87 -78.60 -55.92
C ASN A 384 83.97 -78.73 -54.68
N VAL A 385 84.07 -79.82 -53.90
CA VAL A 385 83.14 -80.10 -52.78
C VAL A 385 83.84 -79.95 -51.43
N ALA A 386 83.34 -79.02 -50.63
CA ALA A 386 83.83 -78.73 -49.28
C ALA A 386 82.74 -78.97 -48.23
N VAL A 387 83.12 -79.59 -47.12
CA VAL A 387 82.29 -79.77 -45.93
C VAL A 387 82.90 -78.96 -44.79
N ASN A 388 82.06 -78.15 -44.15
CA ASN A 388 82.40 -77.36 -42.97
C ASN A 388 81.53 -77.80 -41.81
N ALA A 389 82.14 -77.97 -40.64
CA ALA A 389 81.46 -78.25 -39.38
C ALA A 389 81.97 -77.31 -38.30
N GLY A 390 81.07 -76.63 -37.58
CA GLY A 390 81.49 -75.64 -36.59
C GLY A 390 80.52 -75.40 -35.46
N VAL A 391 81.09 -74.88 -34.37
CA VAL A 391 80.38 -74.37 -33.20
C VAL A 391 80.69 -72.89 -33.04
N ALA A 392 79.69 -72.11 -32.62
CA ALA A 392 79.82 -70.67 -32.47
C ALA A 392 78.99 -70.16 -31.31
N THR A 393 79.51 -69.14 -30.64
CA THR A 393 78.87 -68.48 -29.48
C THR A 393 79.01 -66.97 -29.60
N GLY A 394 77.96 -66.26 -29.22
CA GLY A 394 77.87 -64.81 -29.30
C GLY A 394 77.34 -64.20 -28.02
N PHE A 395 77.77 -62.98 -27.77
CA PHE A 395 77.51 -62.19 -26.58
C PHE A 395 77.10 -60.78 -27.03
N ASN A 396 76.04 -60.23 -26.45
CA ASN A 396 75.67 -58.82 -26.67
C ASN A 396 75.94 -57.98 -25.41
N LYS A 397 75.99 -56.65 -25.53
CA LYS A 397 76.13 -55.68 -24.43
C LYS A 397 75.16 -55.91 -23.27
N GLY A 398 73.98 -56.47 -23.54
CA GLY A 398 72.99 -56.88 -22.53
C GLY A 398 73.31 -58.19 -21.77
N GLY A 399 74.51 -58.76 -21.91
CA GLY A 399 74.94 -59.98 -21.21
C GLY A 399 74.18 -61.25 -21.63
N LYS A 400 73.47 -61.22 -22.76
CA LYS A 400 72.76 -62.38 -23.32
C LYS A 400 73.62 -63.12 -24.32
N THR A 401 73.56 -64.44 -24.26
CA THR A 401 74.29 -65.35 -25.13
C THR A 401 73.38 -65.97 -26.19
N ALA A 402 73.94 -66.16 -27.39
CA ALA A 402 73.36 -66.98 -28.46
C ALA A 402 74.39 -68.03 -28.88
N GLY A 403 73.94 -69.25 -29.16
CA GLY A 403 74.82 -70.35 -29.58
C GLY A 403 74.29 -71.00 -30.86
N ARG A 404 75.20 -71.46 -31.71
CA ARG A 404 74.88 -72.21 -32.93
C ARG A 404 75.86 -73.36 -33.13
N VAL A 405 75.33 -74.46 -33.63
CA VAL A 405 76.08 -75.55 -34.24
C VAL A 405 75.61 -75.65 -35.68
N GLY A 406 76.52 -75.89 -36.62
CA GLY A 406 76.20 -75.88 -38.04
C GLY A 406 77.08 -76.80 -38.85
N LEU A 407 76.50 -77.32 -39.93
CA LEU A 407 77.17 -78.04 -41.01
C LEU A 407 76.87 -77.28 -42.30
N THR A 408 77.88 -77.01 -43.12
CA THR A 408 77.73 -76.34 -44.42
C THR A 408 78.38 -77.18 -45.50
N PHE A 409 77.70 -77.32 -46.64
CA PHE A 409 78.19 -78.03 -47.82
C PHE A 409 78.32 -77.02 -48.97
N GLY A 410 79.53 -76.84 -49.49
CA GLY A 410 79.80 -76.15 -50.76
C GLY A 410 80.10 -77.16 -51.85
N PHE A 411 79.69 -76.88 -53.08
CA PHE A 411 79.80 -77.77 -54.25
C PHE A 411 80.12 -76.97 -55.53
#